data_AF-A0A2W6DLG8-F1
#
_entry.id   AF-A0A2W6DLG8-F1
#
_cell.length_a   1.000
_cell.length_b   1.000
_cell.length_c   1.000
_cell.angle_alpha   90.00
_cell.angle_beta   90.00
_cell.angle_gamma   90.00
#
_symmetry.space_group_name_H-M   'P 1'
#
loop_
_entity.id
_entity.type
_entity.pdbx_description
1 polymer ?
#
loop_
_entity_poly.entity_id
_entity_poly.type
_entity_poly.pdbx_seq_one_letter_code
_entity_poly.pdbx_strand_id
1 'polypeptide(L)' 'NEVNTMPGFTPISMFPRMWAATGVAYPALVQRLVETALARGTGLR' A
#
# COMPACT_ATOMS: atom_id res chain seq x y z
N ASN A 1 10.30 6.72 16.54
CA ASN A 1 9.15 6.42 15.68
C ASN A 1 9.32 7.26 14.42
N GLU A 2 9.56 6.66 13.26
CA GLU A 2 9.82 7.35 12.00
C GLU A 2 8.71 7.03 10.99
N VAL A 3 8.28 8.00 10.21
CA VAL A 3 7.29 7.79 9.15
C VAL A 3 8.03 7.47 7.84
N ASN A 4 7.93 6.22 7.40
CA ASN A 4 8.47 5.79 6.10
C ASN A 4 7.37 5.87 5.03
N THR A 5 7.57 6.74 4.03
CA THR A 5 6.64 6.93 2.90
C THR A 5 6.88 5.96 1.74
N MET A 6 7.96 5.19 1.78
CA MET A 6 8.33 4.19 0.78
C MET A 6 8.79 2.89 1.48
N PRO A 7 7.86 2.14 2.09
CA PRO A 7 8.18 0.89 2.75
C PRO A 7 8.60 -0.17 1.73
N GLY A 8 9.36 -1.17 2.19
CA GLY A 8 9.61 -2.38 1.41
C GLY A 8 8.29 -3.02 0.96
N PHE A 9 8.23 -3.43 -0.31
CA PHE A 9 6.99 -3.86 -0.96
C PHE A 9 7.04 -5.30 -1.49
N THR A 10 8.00 -6.11 -1.04
CA THR A 10 7.99 -7.56 -1.33
C THR A 10 6.97 -8.28 -0.43
N PRO A 11 6.47 -9.48 -0.79
CA PRO A 11 5.50 -10.20 0.03
C PRO A 11 5.94 -10.47 1.49
N ILE A 12 7.25 -10.53 1.73
CA ILE A 12 7.83 -10.74 3.07
C ILE A 12 8.12 -9.43 3.82
N SER A 13 7.98 -8.28 3.17
CA SER A 13 8.21 -6.97 3.77
C SER A 13 7.17 -6.66 4.85
N MET A 14 7.55 -5.82 5.82
CA MET A 14 6.70 -5.47 6.96
C MET A 14 5.36 -4.85 6.55
N PHE A 15 5.35 -3.94 5.57
CA PHE A 15 4.12 -3.26 5.14
C PHE A 15 3.07 -4.25 4.59
N PRO A 16 3.35 -5.07 3.56
CA PRO A 16 2.43 -6.13 3.12
C PRO A 16 2.01 -7.11 4.22
N ARG A 17 2.92 -7.51 5.10
CA ARG A 17 2.62 -8.46 6.19
C ARG A 17 1.63 -7.92 7.22
N MET A 18 1.72 -6.63 7.56
CA MET A 18 0.76 -6.00 8.48
C MET A 18 -0.65 -5.99 7.90
N TRP A 19 -0.80 -5.69 6.61
CA TRP A 19 -2.10 -5.74 5.93
C TRP A 19 -2.64 -7.17 5.79
N ALA A 20 -1.78 -8.15 5.56
CA ALA A 20 -2.19 -9.55 5.57
C ALA A 20 -2.75 -9.97 6.95
N ALA A 21 -2.17 -9.48 8.05
CA ALA A 21 -2.67 -9.73 9.40
C ALA A 21 -4.05 -9.11 9.68
N THR A 22 -4.48 -8.11 8.90
CA THR A 22 -5.83 -7.54 8.95
C THR A 22 -6.80 -8.18 7.96
N GLY A 23 -6.38 -9.24 7.26
CA GLY A 23 -7.19 -9.97 6.28
C GLY A 23 -7.11 -9.43 4.84
N VAL A 24 -6.20 -8.50 4.55
CA VAL A 24 -6.02 -7.96 3.19
C VAL A 24 -4.86 -8.67 2.49
N ALA A 25 -5.20 -9.49 1.49
CA ALA A 25 -4.21 -10.18 0.66
C ALA A 25 -3.36 -9.20 -0.17
N TYR A 26 -2.12 -9.59 -0.48
CA TYR A 26 -1.18 -8.75 -1.22
C TYR A 26 -1.72 -8.22 -2.57
N PRO A 27 -2.39 -9.03 -3.43
CA PRO A 27 -2.99 -8.50 -4.66
C PRO A 27 -4.07 -7.43 -4.39
N ALA A 28 -4.89 -7.61 -3.34
CA ALA A 28 -5.91 -6.65 -2.95
C ALA A 28 -5.30 -5.34 -2.42
N LEU A 29 -4.17 -5.43 -1.70
CA LEU A 29 -3.41 -4.25 -1.27
C LEU A 29 -2.86 -3.47 -2.47
N VAL A 30 -2.24 -4.15 -3.43
CA VAL A 30 -1.74 -3.52 -4.66
C VAL A 30 -2.88 -2.84 -5.42
N GLN A 31 -3.98 -3.54 -5.63
CA GLN A 31 -5.17 -3.00 -6.28
C GLN A 31 -5.66 -1.73 -5.56
N ARG A 32 -5.80 -1.78 -4.24
CA ARG A 32 -6.23 -0.63 -3.43
C ARG A 32 -5.31 0.58 -3.60
N LEU A 33 -3.99 0.39 -3.62
CA LEU A 33 -3.05 1.51 -3.82
C LEU A 33 -3.18 2.13 -5.22
N VAL A 34 -3.32 1.30 -6.25
CA VAL A 34 -3.52 1.76 -7.63
C VAL A 34 -4.84 2.52 -7.76
N GLU A 35 -5.94 1.97 -7.24
CA GLU A 35 -7.25 2.64 -7.21
C GLU A 35 -7.19 3.98 -6.48
N THR A 36 -6.50 4.04 -5.33
CA THR A 36 -6.32 5.27 -4.57
C THR A 36 -5.55 6.33 -5.38
N ALA A 37 -4.49 5.92 -6.09
CA ALA A 37 -3.71 6.81 -6.94
C ALA A 37 -4.54 7.35 -8.12
N LEU A 38 -5.33 6.48 -8.76
CA LEU A 38 -6.22 6.87 -9.86
C LEU A 38 -7.31 7.84 -9.38
N ALA A 39 -7.91 7.60 -8.21
CA ALA A 39 -8.94 8.46 -7.64
C ALA A 39 -8.43 9.86 -7.29
N ARG A 40 -7.19 9.96 -6.79
CA ARG A 40 -6.54 11.25 -6.54
C ARG A 40 -6.37 12.06 -7.83
N GLY A 41 -6.00 11.37 -8.91
CA GLY A 41 -5.65 11.97 -10.20
C GLY A 41 -4.24 12.59 -10.20
N THR A 42 -3.87 13.14 -11.35
CA THR A 42 -2.61 13.88 -11.54
C THR A 42 -2.83 15.38 -11.34
N GLY A 43 -1.82 16.11 -10.86
CA GLY A 43 -1.86 17.56 -10.63
C GLY A 43 -2.04 17.99 -9.17
N LEU A 44 -1.91 19.30 -8.92
CA LEU A 44 -2.26 19.94 -7.65
C LEU A 44 -3.76 20.19 -7.66
N ARG A 45 -4.50 19.39 -6.89
CA ARG A 45 -5.88 19.71 -6.49
C ARG A 45 -5.84 20.27 -5.09
#